data_AF-A0A0Q9RLQ9-F1
#
_entry.id   AF-A0A0Q9RLQ9-F1
#
_cell.length_a   1.000
_cell.length_b   1.000
_cell.length_c   1.000
_cell.angle_alpha   90.00
_cell.angle_beta   90.00
_cell.angle_gamma   90.00
#
_symmetry.space_group_name_H-M   'P 1'
#
loop_
_entity.id
_entity.type
_entity.pdbx_description
1 polymer ?
#
loop_
_entity_poly.entity_id
_entity_poly.type
_entity_poly.pdbx_seq_one_letter_code
_entity_poly.pdbx_strand_id
1 'polypeptide(L)' 'MIVAFSISPTTGDETGGVAEAVAAAVRVVRESGLPNETNAMFTNIEGEWLQRDMSEVVSCS' A
#
# COMPACT_ATOMS: atom_id res chain seq x y z
N MET A 1 -9.79 10.60 -8.54
CA MET A 1 -9.95 10.80 -7.08
C MET A 1 -8.69 10.34 -6.39
N ILE A 2 -8.28 10.95 -5.27
CA ILE A 2 -7.07 10.58 -4.53
C ILE A 2 -7.45 9.89 -3.22
N VAL A 3 -6.79 8.78 -2.92
CA VAL A 3 -6.89 8.07 -1.62
C VAL A 3 -5.49 7.97 -1.03
N ALA A 4 -5.37 8.27 0.26
CA ALA A 4 -4.17 8.05 1.05
C ALA A 4 -4.44 6.94 2.07
N PHE A 5 -3.53 5.98 2.18
CA PHE A 5 -3.60 4.92 3.18
C PHE A 5 -2.24 4.68 3.85
N SER A 6 -2.30 4.07 5.03
CA SER A 6 -1.13 3.70 5.84
C SER A 6 -1.27 2.23 6.23
N ILE A 7 -0.14 1.53 6.29
CA ILE A 7 -0.09 0.12 6.66
C ILE A 7 0.71 0.00 7.95
N SER A 8 0.11 -0.64 8.94
CA SER A 8 0.71 -0.88 10.25
C SER A 8 0.71 -2.38 10.52
N PRO A 9 1.77 -3.11 10.11
CA PRO A 9 1.87 -4.54 10.37
C PRO A 9 1.83 -4.82 11.87
N THR A 10 1.06 -5.82 12.28
CA THR A 10 0.96 -6.24 13.70
C THR A 10 2.06 -7.23 14.09
N THR A 11 2.80 -7.76 13.11
CA THR A 11 3.91 -8.70 13.28
C THR A 11 5.15 -8.13 12.57
N GLY A 12 6.29 -8.15 13.25
CA GLY A 12 7.58 -7.75 12.71
C GLY A 12 8.56 -8.94 12.60
N ASP A 13 9.73 -8.68 12.07
CA ASP A 13 10.86 -9.63 12.03
C ASP A 13 11.44 -9.90 13.43
N GLU A 14 12.52 -10.68 13.50
CA GLU A 14 13.21 -11.05 14.75
C GLU A 14 13.72 -9.83 15.57
N THR A 15 13.88 -8.68 14.92
CA THR A 15 14.31 -7.41 15.53
C THR A 15 13.14 -6.45 15.80
N GLY A 16 11.91 -6.86 15.47
CA GLY A 16 10.72 -6.02 15.53
C GLY A 16 10.58 -5.04 14.36
N GLY A 17 11.40 -5.20 13.31
CA GLY A 17 11.29 -4.42 12.08
C GLY A 17 10.07 -4.81 11.25
N VAL A 18 9.49 -3.83 10.56
CA VAL A 18 8.33 -4.03 9.66
C VAL A 18 8.64 -3.63 8.22
N ALA A 19 9.90 -3.31 7.93
CA ALA A 19 10.32 -2.76 6.65
C ALA A 19 10.01 -3.70 5.47
N GLU A 20 10.28 -4.99 5.61
CA GLU A 20 9.99 -5.99 4.57
C GLU A 20 8.48 -6.09 4.29
N ALA A 21 7.65 -6.12 5.33
CA ALA A 21 6.19 -6.17 5.19
C ALA A 21 5.64 -4.91 4.51
N VAL A 22 6.12 -3.73 4.90
CA VAL A 22 5.75 -2.46 4.28
C VAL A 22 6.22 -2.41 2.82
N ALA A 23 7.45 -2.86 2.53
CA ALA A 23 7.99 -2.89 1.18
C ALA A 23 7.19 -3.82 0.26
N ALA A 24 6.75 -4.98 0.76
CA ALA A 24 5.90 -5.90 0.01
C ALA A 24 4.57 -5.25 -0.40
N ALA A 25 3.92 -4.53 0.51
CA ALA A 25 2.67 -3.86 0.19
C ALA A 25 2.86 -2.68 -0.77
N VAL A 26 3.92 -1.89 -0.61
CA VAL A 26 4.28 -0.81 -1.56
C VAL A 26 4.55 -1.39 -2.96
N ARG A 27 5.13 -2.59 -3.05
CA ARG A 27 5.34 -3.27 -4.33
C ARG A 27 4.02 -3.59 -5.02
N VAL A 28 3.01 -4.10 -4.31
CA VAL A 28 1.66 -4.36 -4.87
C VAL A 28 1.06 -3.08 -5.45
N VAL A 29 1.19 -1.95 -4.75
CA VAL A 29 0.72 -0.64 -5.24
C VAL A 29 1.40 -0.27 -6.55
N ARG A 30 2.73 -0.44 -6.64
CA ARG A 30 3.49 -0.11 -7.85
C ARG A 30 3.16 -1.03 -9.02
N GLU A 31 2.94 -2.31 -8.74
CA GLU A 31 2.56 -3.32 -9.73
C GLU A 31 1.13 -3.09 -10.29
N SER A 32 0.27 -2.36 -9.56
CA SER A 32 -1.10 -2.02 -10.02
C SER A 32 -1.17 -1.13 -11.27
N GLY A 33 -0.08 -0.43 -11.62
CA GLY A 33 -0.05 0.52 -12.74
C GLY A 33 -0.81 1.83 -12.50
N LEU A 34 -1.41 2.02 -11.32
CA LEU A 34 -2.07 3.27 -10.95
C LEU A 34 -1.04 4.36 -10.61
N PRO A 35 -1.32 5.64 -10.91
CA PRO A 35 -0.51 6.75 -10.40
C PRO A 35 -0.46 6.70 -8.88
N ASN A 36 0.75 6.66 -8.33
CA ASN A 36 0.96 6.53 -6.90
C ASN A 36 2.19 7.31 -6.43
N GLU A 37 2.18 7.68 -5.15
CA GLU A 37 3.28 8.34 -4.44
C GLU A 37 3.39 7.75 -3.02
N THR A 38 4.57 7.23 -2.65
CA THR A 38 4.85 6.77 -1.28
C THR A 38 5.78 7.75 -0.59
N ASN A 39 5.38 8.19 0.61
CA ASN A 39 6.20 9.03 1.50
C ASN A 39 6.35 8.37 2.88
N ALA A 40 6.98 9.09 3.81
CA ALA A 40 7.30 8.55 5.13
C ALA A 40 6.07 8.21 6.00
N MET A 41 4.90 8.75 5.69
CA MET A 41 3.69 8.58 6.50
C MET A 41 2.59 7.80 5.77
N PHE A 42 2.50 7.93 4.45
CA PHE A 42 1.38 7.42 3.64
C PHE A 42 1.82 6.93 2.25
N THR A 43 0.94 6.14 1.64
CA THR A 43 0.91 5.91 0.20
C THR A 43 -0.35 6.54 -0.39
N ASN A 44 -0.15 7.42 -1.36
CA ASN A 44 -1.20 8.08 -2.14
C ASN A 44 -1.41 7.29 -3.44
N ILE A 45 -2.66 7.06 -3.80
CA ILE A 45 -3.06 6.45 -5.07
C ILE A 45 -4.13 7.31 -5.73
N GLU A 46 -4.01 7.53 -7.03
CA GLU A 46 -5.01 8.19 -7.84
C GLU A 46 -5.78 7.19 -8.71
N GLY A 47 -7.11 7.30 -8.71
CA GLY A 47 -7.99 6.48 -9.56
C GLY A 47 -9.42 7.00 -9.62
N GLU A 48 -10.19 6.58 -10.62
CA GLU A 48 -11.67 6.63 -10.54
C GLU A 48 -12.13 5.60 -9.49
N TRP A 49 -13.07 5.97 -8.65
CA TRP A 49 -13.23 5.36 -7.33
C TRP A 49 -13.85 3.93 -7.37
N LEU A 50 -13.10 2.96 -6.82
CA LEU A 50 -13.48 1.92 -5.83
C LEU A 50 -14.52 0.82 -6.13
N GLN A 51 -14.36 0.11 -7.25
CA GLN A 51 -14.86 -1.29 -7.26
C GLN A 51 -14.04 -2.27 -8.09
N ARG A 52 -13.30 -1.83 -9.10
CA ARG A 52 -12.43 -2.71 -9.90
C ARG A 52 -10.95 -2.56 -9.54
N ASP A 53 -10.39 -1.35 -9.62
CA ASP A 53 -8.92 -1.19 -9.59
C ASP A 53 -8.30 -1.21 -8.18
N MET A 54 -8.97 -0.68 -7.15
CA MET A 54 -8.43 -0.69 -5.77
C MET A 54 -8.64 -2.02 -5.02
N SER A 55 -9.50 -2.90 -5.54
CA SER A 55 -9.78 -4.20 -4.89
C SER A 55 -8.54 -5.08 -4.82
N GLU A 56 -7.68 -5.01 -5.84
CA GLU A 56 -6.46 -5.78 -5.94
C GLU A 56 -5.39 -5.32 -4.93
N VAL A 57 -5.33 -4.01 -4.64
CA VAL A 57 -4.40 -3.44 -3.67
C VAL A 57 -4.86 -3.66 -2.22
N VAL A 58 -6.16 -3.55 -1.95
CA VAL A 58 -6.73 -3.67 -0.59
C VAL A 58 -6.82 -5.12 -0.10
N SER A 59 -6.98 -6.09 -1.02
CA SER A 59 -7.15 -7.51 -0.65
C SER A 59 -5.89 -8.19 -0.09
N CYS A 60 -4.72 -7.54 -0.13
CA CYS A 60 -3.46 -8.11 0.38
C CYS A 60 -3.25 -7.89 1.90
N SER A 61 -4.31 -7.51 2.63
CA SER A 61 -4.31 -7.20 4.07
C SER A 61 -4.50 -8.44 4.95
#